data_AF-A0A2C6A9D6-F1
#
_entry.id   AF-A0A2C6A9D6-F1
#
_cell.length_a   1.000
_cell.length_b   1.000
_cell.length_c   1.000
_cell.angle_alpha   90.00
_cell.angle_beta   90.00
_cell.angle_gamma   90.00
#
_symmetry.space_group_name_H-M   'P 1'
#
loop_
_entity.id
_entity.type
_entity.pdbx_description
1 polymer ?
#
loop_
_entity_poly.entity_id
_entity_poly.type
_entity_poly.pdbx_seq_one_letter_code
_entity_poly.pdbx_strand_id
1 'polypeptide(L)'
;MAALSEDDRDIIARHPFDSSLDYLKKSLQDAEESYVSASCSHDDTVNSCADNRQKAISRLLSAFQGAEAALIIRSAISSRNVAADLALLFARVQNGDFTYSYYRPLVEGVLQKASDIEIWSAVLDLIATLTRVTPPESIPTKFDSTPITHSSASQQGAEQTRELVERKVFEEIRFCTYREVNGFFEKYFEGKDWTRRALDVYETTKALHVDGAWTDLPDPPVQAEVLDWWFRFQDDFLSEERRGYYSTTNPNDLIDPRRGARLEGCRSHR
;
A
#
# COMPACT_ATOMS: atom_id res chain seq x y z
N MET A 1 -2.31 -15.54 -14.00
CA MET A 1 -3.32 -16.48 -13.50
C MET A 1 -3.08 -16.76 -12.04
N ALA A 2 -3.63 -15.88 -11.20
CA ALA A 2 -3.96 -16.18 -9.82
C ALA A 2 -4.84 -17.44 -9.79
N ALA A 3 -4.38 -18.48 -9.11
CA ALA A 3 -5.12 -19.73 -9.02
C ALA A 3 -6.25 -19.57 -7.99
N LEU A 4 -7.50 -19.63 -8.45
CA LEU A 4 -8.68 -19.75 -7.58
C LEU A 4 -8.61 -21.08 -6.83
N SER A 5 -8.79 -21.03 -5.50
CA SER A 5 -8.87 -22.22 -4.66
C SER A 5 -10.14 -23.03 -4.96
N GLU A 6 -10.21 -24.26 -4.47
CA GLU A 6 -11.41 -25.10 -4.61
C GLU A 6 -12.62 -24.45 -3.91
N ASP A 7 -12.41 -23.88 -2.72
CA ASP A 7 -13.42 -23.11 -1.99
C ASP A 7 -13.93 -21.90 -2.79
N ASP A 8 -13.04 -21.17 -3.46
CA ASP A 8 -13.43 -20.02 -4.28
C ASP A 8 -14.27 -20.46 -5.48
N ARG A 9 -13.95 -21.60 -6.09
CA ARG A 9 -14.73 -22.18 -7.21
C ARG A 9 -16.13 -22.57 -6.76
N ASP A 10 -16.27 -23.12 -5.55
CA ASP A 10 -17.56 -23.45 -4.95
C ASP A 10 -18.38 -22.20 -4.62
N ILE A 11 -17.74 -21.10 -4.20
CA ILE A 11 -18.40 -19.81 -4.02
C ILE A 11 -18.91 -19.27 -5.36
N ILE A 12 -18.08 -19.29 -6.39
CA ILE A 12 -18.45 -18.81 -7.74
C ILE A 12 -19.61 -19.64 -8.29
N ALA A 13 -19.58 -20.96 -8.15
CA ALA A 13 -20.66 -21.83 -8.61
C ALA A 13 -22.00 -21.56 -7.90
N ARG A 14 -21.97 -21.11 -6.63
CA ARG A 14 -23.18 -20.72 -5.87
C ARG A 14 -23.70 -19.33 -6.23
N HIS A 15 -22.86 -18.48 -6.81
CA HIS A 15 -23.17 -17.09 -7.13
C HIS A 15 -22.73 -16.74 -8.56
N PRO A 16 -23.32 -17.41 -9.58
CA PRO A 16 -22.97 -17.16 -10.97
C PRO A 16 -23.41 -15.77 -11.42
N PHE A 17 -22.79 -15.26 -12.48
CA PHE A 17 -23.18 -13.98 -13.07
C PHE A 17 -24.49 -14.08 -13.85
N ASP A 18 -24.85 -15.26 -14.37
CA ASP A 18 -26.04 -15.47 -15.20
C ASP A 18 -26.17 -14.38 -16.29
N SER A 19 -27.31 -13.68 -16.34
CA SER A 19 -27.58 -12.56 -17.24
C SER A 19 -27.25 -11.19 -16.64
N SER A 20 -26.64 -11.13 -15.44
CA SER A 20 -26.38 -9.87 -14.73
C SER A 20 -25.44 -8.94 -15.49
N LEU A 21 -24.57 -9.46 -16.35
CA LEU A 21 -23.64 -8.66 -17.16
C LEU A 21 -24.19 -8.29 -18.55
N ASP A 22 -25.35 -8.82 -18.95
CA ASP A 22 -25.87 -8.66 -20.32
C ASP A 22 -26.16 -7.21 -20.67
N TYR A 23 -26.62 -6.41 -19.69
CA TYR A 23 -26.92 -4.99 -19.90
C TYR A 23 -25.66 -4.16 -20.21
N LEU A 24 -24.47 -4.67 -19.88
CA LEU A 24 -23.19 -3.99 -20.13
C LEU A 24 -22.62 -4.29 -21.52
N LYS A 25 -23.02 -5.40 -22.15
CA LYS A 25 -22.40 -5.90 -23.40
C LYS A 25 -22.31 -4.85 -24.49
N LYS A 26 -23.40 -4.12 -24.74
CA LYS A 26 -23.40 -3.03 -25.73
C LYS A 26 -22.37 -1.95 -25.41
N SER A 27 -22.36 -1.48 -24.17
CA SER A 27 -21.43 -0.43 -23.72
C SER A 27 -19.96 -0.89 -23.77
N LEU A 28 -19.70 -2.18 -23.53
CA LEU A 28 -18.37 -2.77 -23.60
C LEU A 28 -17.91 -2.96 -25.04
N GLN A 29 -18.80 -3.37 -25.93
CA GLN A 29 -18.53 -3.51 -27.35
C GLN A 29 -18.19 -2.16 -27.98
N ASP A 30 -19.00 -1.13 -27.71
CA ASP A 30 -18.73 0.25 -28.17
C ASP A 30 -17.35 0.74 -27.69
N ALA A 31 -16.96 0.39 -26.44
CA ALA A 31 -15.66 0.76 -25.87
C ALA A 31 -14.48 0.04 -26.54
N GLU A 32 -14.63 -1.25 -26.86
CA GLU A 32 -13.61 -2.05 -27.55
C GLU A 32 -13.42 -1.59 -29.00
N GLU A 33 -14.52 -1.41 -29.74
CA GLU A 33 -14.50 -0.91 -31.12
C GLU A 33 -13.83 0.47 -31.20
N SER A 34 -14.11 1.33 -30.21
CA SER A 34 -13.50 2.64 -30.08
C SER A 34 -12.00 2.56 -29.78
N TYR A 35 -11.55 1.61 -28.94
CA TYR A 35 -10.13 1.39 -28.66
C TYR A 35 -9.37 0.89 -29.90
N VAL A 36 -9.91 -0.11 -30.60
CA VAL A 36 -9.32 -0.66 -31.83
C VAL A 36 -9.23 0.43 -32.91
N SER A 37 -10.28 1.21 -33.10
CA SER A 37 -10.30 2.30 -34.09
C SER A 37 -9.28 3.40 -33.77
N ALA A 38 -9.13 3.79 -32.50
CA ALA A 38 -8.14 4.77 -32.07
C ALA A 38 -6.70 4.27 -32.23
N SER A 39 -6.46 2.96 -32.10
CA SER A 39 -5.13 2.37 -32.35
C SER A 39 -4.72 2.37 -33.83
N CYS A 40 -5.70 2.51 -34.74
CA CYS A 40 -5.50 2.49 -36.20
C CYS A 40 -5.55 3.90 -36.83
N SER A 41 -5.91 4.95 -36.08
CA SER A 41 -6.14 6.30 -36.58
C SER A 41 -5.22 7.32 -35.89
N HIS A 42 -4.61 8.21 -36.67
CA HIS A 42 -3.71 9.26 -36.20
C HIS A 42 -4.44 10.62 -36.13
N ASP A 43 -5.65 10.66 -35.57
CA ASP A 43 -6.49 11.87 -35.58
C ASP A 43 -6.95 12.29 -34.17
N ASP A 44 -6.82 13.59 -33.89
CA ASP A 44 -6.80 14.24 -32.57
C ASP A 44 -8.19 14.40 -31.91
N THR A 45 -9.04 13.38 -31.94
CA THR A 45 -10.36 13.37 -31.26
C THR A 45 -10.32 12.62 -29.93
N VAL A 46 -9.40 13.01 -29.04
CA VAL A 46 -9.01 12.19 -27.87
C VAL A 46 -10.01 12.29 -26.69
N ASN A 47 -10.76 13.37 -26.54
CA ASN A 47 -11.53 13.60 -25.30
C ASN A 47 -12.87 12.83 -25.16
N SER A 48 -13.64 12.64 -26.25
CA SER A 48 -14.96 11.97 -26.16
C SER A 48 -14.84 10.43 -26.08
N CYS A 49 -13.84 9.87 -26.77
CA CYS A 49 -13.58 8.44 -26.82
C CYS A 49 -13.01 7.87 -25.50
N ALA A 50 -12.12 8.62 -24.85
CA ALA A 50 -11.58 8.23 -23.55
C ALA A 50 -12.68 8.14 -22.48
N ASP A 51 -13.59 9.11 -22.46
CA ASP A 51 -14.70 9.20 -21.50
C ASP A 51 -15.68 8.00 -21.63
N ASN A 52 -16.00 7.59 -22.85
CA ASN A 52 -16.87 6.43 -23.09
C ASN A 52 -16.26 5.11 -22.59
N ARG A 53 -14.95 4.90 -22.81
CA ARG A 53 -14.23 3.71 -22.32
C ARG A 53 -14.17 3.70 -20.79
N GLN A 54 -13.83 4.84 -20.19
CA GLN A 54 -13.77 5.00 -18.74
C GLN A 54 -15.13 4.70 -18.08
N LYS A 55 -16.21 5.21 -18.68
CA LYS A 55 -17.59 4.95 -18.22
C LYS A 55 -18.00 3.49 -18.34
N ALA A 56 -17.65 2.83 -19.45
CA ALA A 56 -17.94 1.41 -19.66
C ALA A 56 -17.23 0.54 -18.61
N ILE A 57 -15.93 0.79 -18.38
CA ILE A 57 -15.14 0.09 -17.36
C ILE A 57 -15.65 0.37 -15.96
N SER A 58 -16.00 1.62 -15.64
CA SER A 58 -16.54 1.98 -14.33
C SER A 58 -17.81 1.20 -14.00
N ARG A 59 -18.72 1.08 -14.97
CA ARG A 59 -19.95 0.27 -14.81
C ARG A 59 -19.65 -1.22 -14.63
N LEU A 60 -18.65 -1.73 -15.35
CA LEU A 60 -18.21 -3.12 -15.24
C LEU A 60 -17.64 -3.41 -13.85
N LEU A 61 -16.76 -2.54 -13.34
CA LEU A 61 -16.19 -2.66 -12.00
C LEU A 61 -17.29 -2.59 -10.92
N SER A 62 -18.26 -1.69 -11.05
CA SER A 62 -19.40 -1.63 -10.12
C SER A 62 -20.25 -2.90 -10.15
N ALA A 63 -20.46 -3.51 -11.33
CA ALA A 63 -21.21 -4.75 -11.44
C ALA A 63 -20.48 -5.91 -10.75
N PHE A 64 -19.17 -6.03 -10.94
CA PHE A 64 -18.37 -7.03 -10.23
C PHE A 64 -18.34 -6.78 -8.73
N GLN A 65 -18.19 -5.52 -8.30
CA GLN A 65 -18.19 -5.15 -6.88
C GLN A 65 -19.52 -5.51 -6.20
N GLY A 66 -20.65 -5.37 -6.91
CA GLY A 66 -21.98 -5.70 -6.40
C GLY A 66 -22.31 -7.18 -6.40
N ALA A 67 -21.45 -8.06 -6.94
CA ALA A 67 -21.68 -9.49 -6.96
C ALA A 67 -21.39 -10.12 -5.58
N GLU A 68 -22.23 -11.07 -5.17
CA GLU A 68 -22.10 -11.73 -3.86
C GLU A 68 -20.75 -12.45 -3.70
N ALA A 69 -20.27 -13.09 -4.76
CA ALA A 69 -18.95 -13.72 -4.79
C ALA A 69 -17.81 -12.72 -4.46
N ALA A 70 -17.94 -11.44 -4.86
CA ALA A 70 -16.93 -10.42 -4.57
C ALA A 70 -16.81 -10.11 -3.07
N LEU A 71 -17.91 -10.23 -2.33
CA LEU A 71 -17.97 -9.96 -0.89
C LEU A 71 -17.35 -11.10 -0.08
N ILE A 72 -17.35 -12.31 -0.63
CA ILE A 72 -16.92 -13.54 0.04
C ILE A 72 -15.47 -13.91 -0.33
N ILE A 73 -15.12 -13.87 -1.63
CA ILE A 73 -13.78 -14.25 -2.11
C ILE A 73 -12.74 -13.28 -1.54
N ARG A 74 -11.67 -13.83 -0.97
CA ARG A 74 -10.55 -13.05 -0.46
C ARG A 74 -9.54 -12.78 -1.57
N SER A 75 -9.06 -11.55 -1.60
CA SER A 75 -7.90 -11.22 -2.42
C SER A 75 -6.67 -11.90 -1.83
N ALA A 76 -5.84 -12.51 -2.67
CA ALA A 76 -4.55 -13.05 -2.22
C ALA A 76 -3.52 -11.94 -1.92
N ILE A 77 -3.82 -10.70 -2.33
CA ILE A 77 -2.86 -9.59 -2.40
C ILE A 77 -3.20 -8.53 -1.36
N SER A 78 -4.47 -8.34 -1.06
CA SER A 78 -4.93 -7.54 0.06
C SER A 78 -5.54 -8.47 1.11
N SER A 79 -5.43 -8.14 2.40
CA SER A 79 -6.16 -8.88 3.45
C SER A 79 -7.68 -8.65 3.40
N ARG A 80 -8.20 -8.12 2.28
CA ARG A 80 -9.58 -7.67 2.06
C ARG A 80 -10.30 -8.62 1.08
N ASN A 81 -11.61 -8.45 0.95
CA ASN A 81 -12.38 -9.15 -0.08
C ASN A 81 -12.22 -8.46 -1.44
N VAL A 82 -12.55 -9.19 -2.50
CA VAL A 82 -12.43 -8.71 -3.89
C VAL A 82 -13.27 -7.45 -4.13
N ALA A 83 -14.42 -7.32 -3.48
CA ALA A 83 -15.26 -6.12 -3.56
C ALA A 83 -14.53 -4.84 -3.10
N ALA A 84 -13.75 -4.91 -2.02
CA ALA A 84 -12.98 -3.76 -1.53
C ALA A 84 -11.87 -3.35 -2.50
N ASP A 85 -11.21 -4.32 -3.14
CA ASP A 85 -10.18 -4.04 -4.15
C ASP A 85 -10.79 -3.45 -5.42
N LEU A 86 -11.96 -3.97 -5.86
CA LEU A 86 -12.71 -3.42 -6.99
C LEU A 86 -13.18 -1.98 -6.74
N ALA A 87 -13.60 -1.65 -5.51
CA ALA A 87 -13.97 -0.29 -5.13
C ALA A 87 -12.79 0.69 -5.26
N LEU A 88 -11.59 0.24 -4.89
CA LEU A 88 -10.37 1.03 -5.02
C LEU A 88 -9.98 1.23 -6.49
N LEU A 89 -10.08 0.18 -7.31
CA LEU A 89 -9.89 0.30 -8.77
C LEU A 89 -10.91 1.26 -9.39
N PHE A 90 -12.17 1.17 -8.99
CA PHE A 90 -13.21 2.10 -9.46
C PHE A 90 -12.84 3.55 -9.14
N ALA A 91 -12.42 3.84 -7.91
CA ALA A 91 -12.00 5.19 -7.52
C ALA A 91 -10.82 5.70 -8.37
N ARG A 92 -9.83 4.84 -8.65
CA ARG A 92 -8.69 5.19 -9.51
C ARG A 92 -9.11 5.54 -10.93
N VAL A 93 -9.99 4.71 -11.51
CA VAL A 93 -10.57 4.97 -12.84
C VAL A 93 -11.28 6.31 -12.85
N GLN A 94 -12.08 6.64 -11.83
CA GLN A 94 -12.79 7.93 -11.74
C GLN A 94 -11.84 9.13 -11.57
N ASN A 95 -10.69 8.93 -10.93
CA ASN A 95 -9.67 9.97 -10.73
C ASN A 95 -8.73 10.16 -11.93
N GLY A 96 -8.98 9.47 -13.05
CA GLY A 96 -8.20 9.60 -14.28
C GLY A 96 -6.97 8.68 -14.36
N ASP A 97 -6.72 7.84 -13.36
CA ASP A 97 -5.74 6.76 -13.44
C ASP A 97 -6.34 5.56 -14.18
N PHE A 98 -6.42 5.72 -15.51
CA PHE A 98 -7.13 4.80 -16.38
C PHE A 98 -6.36 4.53 -17.68
N THR A 99 -5.95 3.27 -17.85
CA THR A 99 -5.37 2.78 -19.11
C THR A 99 -6.18 1.56 -19.57
N TYR A 100 -6.94 1.71 -20.66
CA TYR A 100 -7.89 0.69 -21.14
C TYR A 100 -7.23 -0.66 -21.44
N SER A 101 -5.97 -0.69 -21.89
CA SER A 101 -5.27 -1.93 -22.24
C SER A 101 -5.17 -2.93 -21.07
N TYR A 102 -5.13 -2.46 -19.82
CA TYR A 102 -5.15 -3.35 -18.66
C TYR A 102 -6.50 -4.03 -18.46
N TYR A 103 -7.60 -3.35 -18.79
CA TYR A 103 -8.96 -3.87 -18.63
C TYR A 103 -9.43 -4.68 -19.84
N ARG A 104 -8.78 -4.53 -20.98
CA ARG A 104 -9.15 -5.16 -22.26
C ARG A 104 -9.34 -6.69 -22.17
N PRO A 105 -8.45 -7.48 -21.52
CA PRO A 105 -8.66 -8.93 -21.42
C PRO A 105 -9.96 -9.30 -20.69
N LEU A 106 -10.34 -8.52 -19.67
CA LEU A 106 -11.57 -8.71 -18.93
C LEU A 106 -12.80 -8.34 -19.78
N VAL A 107 -12.71 -7.26 -20.56
CA VAL A 107 -13.76 -6.88 -21.51
C VAL A 107 -13.97 -7.95 -22.58
N GLU A 108 -12.89 -8.42 -23.19
CA GLU A 108 -12.93 -9.49 -24.19
C GLU A 108 -13.55 -10.77 -23.61
N GLY A 109 -13.18 -11.15 -22.38
CA GLY A 109 -13.77 -12.30 -21.69
C GLY A 109 -15.29 -12.19 -21.50
N VAL A 110 -15.79 -11.01 -21.09
CA VAL A 110 -17.23 -10.78 -20.93
C VAL A 110 -17.96 -10.79 -22.29
N LEU A 111 -17.37 -10.19 -23.33
CA LEU A 111 -17.95 -10.15 -24.67
C LEU A 111 -18.00 -11.54 -25.32
N GLN A 112 -16.96 -12.36 -25.10
CA GLN A 112 -16.86 -13.74 -25.60
C GLN A 112 -17.67 -14.74 -24.77
N LYS A 113 -18.34 -14.30 -23.70
CA LYS A 113 -19.09 -15.16 -22.76
C LYS A 113 -18.21 -16.26 -22.16
N ALA A 114 -17.03 -15.88 -21.69
CA ALA A 114 -16.19 -16.75 -20.89
C ALA A 114 -16.96 -17.26 -19.66
N SER A 115 -16.51 -18.38 -19.10
CA SER A 115 -17.10 -18.92 -17.87
C SER A 115 -16.90 -17.98 -16.69
N ASP A 116 -17.78 -18.04 -15.69
CA ASP A 116 -17.67 -17.20 -14.49
C ASP A 116 -16.33 -17.38 -13.77
N ILE A 117 -15.78 -18.60 -13.80
CA ILE A 117 -14.45 -18.92 -13.25
C ILE A 117 -13.36 -18.15 -14.01
N GLU A 118 -13.41 -18.12 -15.34
CA GLU A 118 -12.44 -17.39 -16.15
C GLU A 118 -12.57 -15.87 -15.94
N ILE A 119 -13.81 -15.37 -15.82
CA ILE A 119 -14.06 -13.95 -15.53
C ILE A 119 -13.50 -13.58 -14.16
N TRP A 120 -13.77 -14.36 -13.11
CA TRP A 120 -13.22 -14.10 -11.77
C TRP A 120 -11.70 -14.23 -11.72
N SER A 121 -11.13 -15.20 -12.44
CA SER A 121 -9.67 -15.30 -12.60
C SER A 121 -9.08 -14.06 -13.25
N ALA A 122 -9.74 -13.53 -14.29
CA ALA A 122 -9.30 -12.30 -14.96
C ALA A 122 -9.46 -11.06 -14.05
N VAL A 123 -10.50 -11.00 -13.20
CA VAL A 123 -10.66 -9.95 -12.18
C VAL A 123 -9.51 -9.99 -11.18
N LEU A 124 -9.17 -11.17 -10.65
CA LEU A 124 -8.06 -11.33 -9.71
C LEU A 124 -6.71 -11.01 -10.34
N ASP A 125 -6.48 -11.43 -11.59
CA ASP A 125 -5.27 -11.08 -12.35
C ASP A 125 -5.18 -9.57 -12.61
N LEU A 126 -6.30 -8.90 -12.89
CA LEU A 126 -6.37 -7.45 -13.05
C LEU A 126 -6.00 -6.72 -11.76
N ILE A 127 -6.60 -7.11 -10.64
CA ILE A 127 -6.25 -6.58 -9.31
C ILE A 127 -4.76 -6.79 -9.06
N ALA A 128 -4.24 -8.00 -9.28
CA ALA A 128 -2.83 -8.30 -9.09
C ALA A 128 -1.90 -7.44 -9.94
N THR A 129 -2.24 -7.28 -11.22
CA THR A 129 -1.46 -6.49 -12.16
C THR A 129 -1.45 -5.03 -11.75
N LEU A 130 -2.62 -4.45 -11.48
CA LEU A 130 -2.70 -3.03 -11.12
C LEU A 130 -2.12 -2.74 -9.74
N THR A 131 -2.25 -3.65 -8.76
CA THR A 131 -1.59 -3.48 -7.46
C THR A 131 -0.06 -3.59 -7.55
N ARG A 132 0.49 -4.38 -8.50
CA ARG A 132 1.94 -4.49 -8.73
C ARG A 132 2.51 -3.37 -9.60
N VAL A 133 1.75 -2.88 -10.58
CA VAL A 133 2.17 -1.83 -11.53
C VAL A 133 2.12 -0.46 -10.88
N THR A 134 1.18 -0.21 -9.97
CA THR A 134 1.30 0.93 -9.06
C THR A 134 2.40 0.57 -8.04
N PRO A 135 3.41 1.43 -7.80
CA PRO A 135 4.02 1.46 -6.47
C PRO A 135 2.86 1.47 -5.47
N PRO A 136 2.93 0.76 -4.32
CA PRO A 136 1.91 0.94 -3.29
C PRO A 136 1.73 2.44 -3.15
N GLU A 137 0.50 2.91 -3.38
CA GLU A 137 0.17 4.32 -3.46
C GLU A 137 0.94 4.98 -2.33
N SER A 138 1.93 5.80 -2.66
CA SER A 138 2.48 6.69 -1.65
C SER A 138 1.26 7.45 -1.21
N ILE A 139 0.76 7.10 -0.02
CA ILE A 139 -0.50 7.54 0.54
C ILE A 139 -0.63 9.00 0.11
N PRO A 140 -1.68 9.37 -0.66
CA PRO A 140 -1.88 10.77 -0.98
C PRO A 140 -1.71 11.53 0.33
N THR A 141 -0.95 12.62 0.35
CA THR A 141 -0.88 13.53 1.51
C THR A 141 -2.23 14.20 1.82
N LYS A 142 -3.33 13.60 1.35
CA LYS A 142 -4.71 13.85 1.67
C LYS A 142 -5.27 12.56 2.29
N PHE A 143 -4.81 12.32 3.51
CA PHE A 143 -5.69 11.84 4.58
C PHE A 143 -6.97 12.68 4.47
N ASP A 144 -8.17 12.07 4.49
CA ASP A 144 -9.44 12.78 4.47
C ASP A 144 -9.31 14.06 5.31
N SER A 145 -9.69 15.19 4.71
CA SER A 145 -9.36 16.57 5.09
C SER A 145 -9.75 17.04 6.50
N THR A 146 -9.89 16.13 7.46
CA THR A 146 -9.69 16.39 8.87
C THR A 146 -8.22 16.08 9.18
N PRO A 147 -7.35 17.10 9.29
CA PRO A 147 -6.06 16.92 9.96
C PRO A 147 -6.33 16.19 11.28
N ILE A 148 -5.46 15.27 11.69
CA ILE A 148 -5.48 14.78 13.06
C ILE A 148 -5.35 16.03 13.94
N THR A 149 -6.47 16.53 14.47
CA THR A 149 -6.56 17.84 15.11
C THR A 149 -5.76 17.88 16.41
N HIS A 150 -5.45 16.70 16.95
CA HIS A 150 -4.72 16.51 18.19
C HIS A 150 -3.69 15.39 18.01
N SER A 151 -2.46 15.77 17.67
CA SER A 151 -1.34 14.84 17.66
C SER A 151 -1.00 14.37 19.08
N SER A 152 -0.41 13.19 19.24
CA SER A 152 0.23 12.75 20.49
C SER A 152 1.19 13.82 21.02
N ALA A 153 1.87 14.56 20.13
CA ALA A 153 2.74 15.68 20.48
C ALA A 153 2.02 16.89 21.11
N SER A 154 0.69 16.97 21.02
CA SER A 154 -0.13 18.04 21.63
C SER A 154 -0.61 17.73 23.05
N GLN A 155 -0.38 16.51 23.54
CA GLN A 155 -0.79 16.11 24.90
C GLN A 155 0.03 16.82 25.97
N GLN A 156 -0.65 17.35 26.99
CA GLN A 156 -0.04 18.08 28.10
C GLN A 156 -0.58 17.59 29.45
N GLY A 157 0.25 17.68 30.50
CA GLY A 157 -0.16 17.39 31.87
C GLY A 157 -0.68 15.95 32.06
N ALA A 158 -1.86 15.80 32.65
CA ALA A 158 -2.44 14.51 33.02
C ALA A 158 -2.76 13.57 31.84
N GLU A 159 -2.73 14.08 30.60
CA GLU A 159 -2.94 13.27 29.39
C GLU A 159 -1.69 12.48 28.98
N GLN A 160 -0.52 12.76 29.55
CA GLN A 160 0.74 12.07 29.25
C GLN A 160 0.91 10.74 30.00
N THR A 161 -0.19 10.03 30.24
CA THR A 161 -0.09 8.64 30.73
C THR A 161 0.22 7.72 29.56
N ARG A 162 1.02 6.67 29.81
CA ARG A 162 1.40 5.68 28.78
C ARG A 162 0.20 5.18 27.99
N GLU A 163 -0.89 4.84 28.68
CA GLU A 163 -2.10 4.30 28.06
C GLU A 163 -2.76 5.30 27.08
N LEU A 164 -2.85 6.58 27.47
CA LEU A 164 -3.47 7.61 26.63
C LEU A 164 -2.57 7.99 25.45
N VAL A 165 -1.25 8.07 25.68
CA VAL A 165 -0.26 8.34 24.62
C VAL A 165 -0.24 7.18 23.62
N GLU A 166 -0.19 5.93 24.08
CA GLU A 166 -0.19 4.75 23.22
C GLU A 166 -1.44 4.68 22.34
N ARG A 167 -2.61 4.94 22.92
CA ARG A 167 -3.88 4.98 22.17
C ARG A 167 -3.88 6.05 21.09
N LYS A 168 -3.31 7.23 21.39
CA LYS A 168 -3.21 8.35 20.45
C LYS A 168 -2.19 8.09 19.34
N VAL A 169 -0.99 7.62 19.70
CA VAL A 169 0.03 7.22 18.73
C VAL A 169 -0.50 6.12 17.81
N PHE A 170 -1.21 5.13 18.36
CA PHE A 170 -1.85 4.10 17.54
C PHE A 170 -2.90 4.69 16.59
N GLU A 171 -3.76 5.60 17.05
CA GLU A 171 -4.73 6.30 16.21
C GLU A 171 -4.05 7.06 15.05
N GLU A 172 -2.90 7.69 15.31
CA GLU A 172 -2.10 8.40 14.31
C GLU A 172 -1.49 7.46 13.26
N ILE A 173 -0.94 6.32 13.66
CA ILE A 173 -0.14 5.48 12.78
C ILE A 173 -0.90 4.28 12.19
N ARG A 174 -2.04 3.88 12.76
CA ARG A 174 -2.75 2.62 12.40
C ARG A 174 -3.17 2.50 10.93
N PHE A 175 -3.33 3.63 10.23
CA PHE A 175 -3.70 3.64 8.80
C PHE A 175 -2.50 3.81 7.87
N CYS A 176 -1.32 4.09 8.43
CA CYS A 176 -0.08 4.33 7.69
C CYS A 176 1.03 3.31 8.05
N THR A 177 0.74 2.36 8.93
CA THR A 177 1.64 1.27 9.32
C THR A 177 1.14 -0.04 8.74
N TYR A 178 2.03 -0.74 8.04
CA TYR A 178 1.76 -2.03 7.44
C TYR A 178 2.64 -3.07 8.10
N ARG A 179 2.08 -4.23 8.45
CA ARG A 179 2.81 -5.36 8.99
C ARG A 179 3.05 -6.38 7.88
N GLU A 180 4.20 -7.04 7.93
CA GLU A 180 4.50 -8.20 7.06
C GLU A 180 4.27 -7.90 5.57
N VAL A 181 4.79 -6.75 5.11
CA VAL A 181 4.65 -6.33 3.72
C VAL A 181 5.36 -7.34 2.82
N ASN A 182 4.57 -8.20 2.18
CA ASN A 182 5.07 -9.26 1.32
C ASN A 182 5.91 -8.66 0.17
N GLY A 183 7.06 -9.25 -0.13
CA GLY A 183 7.97 -8.76 -1.17
C GLY A 183 8.87 -7.59 -0.75
N PHE A 184 8.79 -7.10 0.50
CA PHE A 184 9.59 -5.94 0.94
C PHE A 184 11.09 -6.25 0.95
N PHE A 185 11.49 -7.41 1.47
CA PHE A 185 12.89 -7.80 1.52
C PHE A 185 13.45 -8.06 0.12
N GLU A 186 12.69 -8.77 -0.71
CA GLU A 186 13.00 -9.07 -2.11
C GLU A 186 13.19 -7.78 -2.92
N LYS A 187 12.33 -6.78 -2.68
CA LYS A 187 12.36 -5.52 -3.40
C LYS A 187 13.55 -4.65 -3.01
N TYR A 188 13.91 -4.58 -1.73
CA TYR A 188 14.87 -3.59 -1.23
C TYR A 188 16.22 -4.15 -0.77
N PHE A 189 16.30 -5.42 -0.41
CA PHE A 189 17.48 -6.01 0.23
C PHE A 189 18.05 -7.22 -0.53
N GLU A 190 17.21 -8.15 -1.00
CA GLU A 190 17.69 -9.36 -1.68
C GLU A 190 18.22 -9.09 -3.09
N GLY A 191 19.37 -9.67 -3.42
CA GLY A 191 20.01 -9.54 -4.73
C GLY A 191 20.35 -8.09 -5.11
N LYS A 192 20.37 -7.18 -4.13
CA LYS A 192 20.78 -5.78 -4.33
C LYS A 192 22.26 -5.61 -4.05
N ASP A 193 22.87 -4.68 -4.77
CA ASP A 193 24.23 -4.25 -4.47
C ASP A 193 24.22 -3.37 -3.23
N TRP A 194 24.89 -3.84 -2.18
CA TRP A 194 25.07 -3.05 -0.97
C TRP A 194 26.31 -2.20 -1.14
N THR A 195 26.25 -0.95 -0.67
CA THR A 195 27.47 -0.15 -0.57
C THR A 195 28.45 -0.87 0.37
N ARG A 196 29.75 -0.76 0.08
CA ARG A 196 30.80 -1.36 0.92
C ARG A 196 30.60 -1.02 2.40
N ARG A 197 30.24 0.23 2.68
CA ARG A 197 29.97 0.73 4.01
C ARG A 197 28.80 0.02 4.72
N ALA A 198 27.67 -0.15 4.03
CA ALA A 198 26.52 -0.87 4.58
C ALA A 198 26.86 -2.36 4.83
N LEU A 199 27.65 -2.96 3.94
CA LEU A 199 28.12 -4.33 4.10
C LEU A 199 29.05 -4.46 5.30
N ASP A 200 30.00 -3.53 5.50
CA ASP A 200 30.92 -3.54 6.64
C ASP A 200 30.15 -3.42 7.97
N VAL A 201 29.15 -2.54 8.05
CA VAL A 201 28.26 -2.42 9.23
C VAL A 201 27.48 -3.72 9.48
N TYR A 202 26.93 -4.34 8.44
CA TYR A 202 26.23 -5.62 8.60
C TYR A 202 27.16 -6.74 9.08
N GLU A 203 28.33 -6.88 8.47
CA GLU A 203 29.30 -7.92 8.82
C GLU A 203 29.79 -7.81 10.27
N THR A 204 29.94 -6.58 10.77
CA THR A 204 30.34 -6.29 12.15
C THR A 204 29.22 -6.49 13.17
N THR A 205 27.96 -6.31 12.77
CA THR A 205 26.80 -6.36 13.69
C THR A 205 26.02 -7.66 13.65
N LYS A 206 26.10 -8.46 12.58
CA LYS A 206 25.26 -9.67 12.40
C LYS A 206 25.38 -10.70 13.52
N ALA A 207 26.54 -10.78 14.19
CA ALA A 207 26.75 -11.69 15.31
C ALA A 207 25.98 -11.29 16.58
N LEU A 208 25.60 -10.01 16.68
CA LEU A 208 24.81 -9.47 17.78
C LEU A 208 23.31 -9.70 17.60
N HIS A 209 22.88 -10.32 16.49
CA HIS A 209 21.47 -10.59 16.23
C HIS A 209 21.24 -12.10 16.08
N VAL A 210 20.83 -12.75 17.17
CA VAL A 210 20.67 -14.20 17.29
C VAL A 210 19.20 -14.55 17.52
N ASP A 211 18.70 -15.56 16.81
CA ASP A 211 17.34 -16.10 16.97
C ASP A 211 16.21 -15.04 16.93
N GLY A 212 16.38 -14.02 16.08
CA GLY A 212 15.37 -12.97 15.92
C GLY A 212 15.47 -11.81 16.92
N ALA A 213 16.50 -11.80 17.78
CA ALA A 213 16.70 -10.76 18.79
C ALA A 213 18.13 -10.22 18.81
N TRP A 214 18.27 -8.95 19.18
CA TRP A 214 19.57 -8.36 19.49
C TRP A 214 20.04 -8.85 20.86
N THR A 215 21.26 -9.37 20.95
CA THR A 215 21.81 -10.04 22.15
C THR A 215 21.88 -9.14 23.37
N ASP A 216 22.10 -7.84 23.17
CA ASP A 216 22.26 -6.86 24.25
C ASP A 216 21.07 -5.91 24.38
N LEU A 217 19.97 -6.15 23.65
CA LEU A 217 18.77 -5.32 23.76
C LEU A 217 18.12 -5.55 25.15
N PRO A 218 17.84 -4.48 25.92
CA PRO A 218 17.29 -4.62 27.26
C PRO A 218 15.94 -5.34 27.29
N ASP A 219 15.79 -6.27 28.23
CA ASP A 219 14.54 -6.96 28.57
C ASP A 219 14.29 -6.89 30.10
N PRO A 220 13.27 -6.16 30.58
CA PRO A 220 12.27 -5.44 29.79
C PRO A 220 12.85 -4.21 29.08
N PRO A 221 12.25 -3.78 27.95
CA PRO A 221 12.73 -2.65 27.15
C PRO A 221 12.38 -1.30 27.83
N VAL A 222 13.02 -1.00 28.96
CA VAL A 222 12.86 0.27 29.67
C VAL A 222 13.53 1.37 28.87
N GLN A 223 12.81 2.49 28.66
CA GLN A 223 13.24 3.56 27.76
C GLN A 223 14.69 4.02 27.98
N ALA A 224 15.10 4.25 29.23
CA ALA A 224 16.45 4.73 29.54
C ALA A 224 17.53 3.74 29.12
N GLU A 225 17.32 2.45 29.37
CA GLU A 225 18.25 1.38 29.03
C GLU A 225 18.29 1.13 27.52
N VAL A 226 17.13 1.20 26.85
CA VAL A 226 17.04 1.06 25.39
C VAL A 226 17.74 2.22 24.69
N LEU A 227 17.60 3.45 25.20
CA LEU A 227 18.31 4.61 24.66
C LEU A 227 19.83 4.50 24.87
N ASP A 228 20.27 4.05 26.05
CA ASP A 228 21.69 3.80 26.31
C ASP A 228 22.27 2.74 25.36
N TRP A 229 21.55 1.63 25.18
CA TRP A 229 21.90 0.61 24.20
C TRP A 229 21.97 1.17 22.77
N TRP A 230 20.98 1.95 22.35
CA TRP A 230 20.94 2.54 21.01
C TRP A 230 22.10 3.51 20.76
N PHE A 231 22.44 4.36 21.74
CA PHE A 231 23.56 5.29 21.60
C PHE A 231 24.91 4.56 21.55
N ARG A 232 25.10 3.52 22.36
CA ARG A 232 26.29 2.66 22.25
C ARG A 232 26.37 1.98 20.89
N PHE A 233 25.28 1.40 20.41
CA PHE A 233 25.22 0.79 19.08
C PHE A 233 25.57 1.81 17.97
N GLN A 234 25.04 3.03 18.07
CA GLN A 234 25.35 4.09 17.12
C GLN A 234 26.84 4.47 17.16
N ASP A 235 27.42 4.64 18.35
CA ASP A 235 28.82 5.03 18.49
C ASP A 235 29.78 3.92 18.00
N ASP A 236 29.46 2.66 18.31
CA ASP A 236 30.28 1.51 17.97
C ASP A 236 30.22 1.16 16.47
N PHE A 237 29.04 1.29 15.84
CA PHE A 237 28.82 0.77 14.47
C PHE A 237 28.42 1.84 13.44
N LEU A 238 27.90 2.98 13.87
CA LEU A 238 27.35 4.02 12.99
C LEU A 238 28.02 5.39 13.17
N SER A 239 29.16 5.48 13.88
CA SER A 239 29.79 6.77 14.23
C SER A 239 30.24 7.59 13.02
N GLU A 240 30.54 6.94 11.89
CA GLU A 240 30.88 7.64 10.66
C GLU A 240 29.63 8.17 9.93
N GLU A 241 28.41 7.71 10.28
CA GLU A 241 27.19 7.98 9.52
C GLU A 241 26.75 9.43 9.58
N ARG A 242 26.18 9.92 8.47
CA ARG A 242 25.84 11.35 8.31
C ARG A 242 24.76 11.84 9.28
N ARG A 243 24.00 10.92 9.87
CA ARG A 243 22.87 11.23 10.76
C ARG A 243 23.05 10.41 12.03
N GLY A 244 23.20 11.14 13.14
CA GLY A 244 23.17 10.57 14.48
C GLY A 244 21.93 11.02 15.24
N TYR A 245 21.48 10.17 16.14
CA TYR A 245 20.49 10.47 17.16
C TYR A 245 21.18 11.07 18.37
N TYR A 246 20.51 12.06 18.98
CA TYR A 246 20.98 12.73 20.19
C TYR A 246 19.81 12.94 21.13
N SER A 247 20.06 12.83 22.44
CA SER A 247 19.13 13.28 23.47
C SER A 247 19.52 14.67 23.95
N THR A 248 18.54 15.55 24.11
CA THR A 248 18.74 16.82 24.82
C THR A 248 17.61 17.04 25.82
N THR A 249 17.96 17.65 26.95
CA THR A 249 17.01 18.17 27.94
C THR A 249 16.69 19.64 27.71
N ASN A 250 17.40 20.32 26.79
CA ASN A 250 17.24 21.73 26.48
C ASN A 250 16.85 21.93 25.01
N PRO A 251 15.65 22.45 24.72
CA PRO A 251 15.20 22.70 23.35
C PRO A 251 16.13 23.58 22.51
N ASN A 252 16.94 24.42 23.16
CA ASN A 252 17.87 25.32 22.48
C ASN A 252 19.06 24.57 21.85
N ASP A 253 19.35 23.35 22.29
CA ASP A 253 20.44 22.53 21.75
C ASP A 253 20.08 21.95 20.36
N LEU A 254 18.81 22.00 19.96
CA LEU A 254 18.32 21.51 18.66
C LEU A 254 18.52 22.53 17.51
N ILE A 255 19.12 23.69 17.80
CA ILE A 255 19.40 24.75 16.83
C ILE A 255 20.88 24.64 16.44
N ASP A 256 21.16 24.08 15.25
CA ASP A 256 22.52 24.11 14.68
C ASP A 256 22.88 25.56 14.29
N PRO A 257 23.94 26.17 14.86
CA PRO A 257 24.33 27.53 14.53
C PRO A 257 24.99 27.67 13.15
N ARG A 258 25.30 26.58 12.42
CA ARG A 258 26.00 26.62 11.11
C ARG A 258 25.11 26.31 9.91
N ARG A 259 23.92 25.75 10.11
CA ARG A 259 22.88 25.61 9.09
C ARG A 259 21.56 25.86 9.80
N GLY A 260 20.79 26.86 9.39
CA GLY A 260 19.48 27.19 9.98
C GLY A 260 18.40 26.12 9.77
N ALA A 261 18.71 24.85 10.01
CA ALA A 261 17.80 23.71 9.99
C ALA A 261 17.66 23.18 11.41
N ARG A 262 16.41 23.08 11.88
CA ARG A 262 16.06 22.51 13.17
C ARG A 262 16.37 21.01 13.12
N LEU A 263 17.17 20.51 14.07
CA LEU A 263 17.35 19.06 14.24
C LEU A 263 16.02 18.45 14.69
N GLU A 264 15.56 17.41 13.99
CA GLU A 264 14.38 16.63 14.40
C GLU A 264 14.76 15.78 15.62
N GLY A 265 14.56 16.33 16.83
CA GLY A 265 14.78 15.63 18.09
C GLY A 265 13.46 15.17 18.72
N CYS A 266 13.43 13.93 19.22
CA CYS A 266 12.35 13.45 20.07
C CYS A 266 12.49 14.05 21.48
N ARG A 267 11.42 14.69 21.98
CA ARG A 267 11.34 15.16 23.36
C ARG A 267 11.02 13.99 24.28
N SER A 268 11.90 13.72 25.25
CA SER A 268 11.55 12.94 26.43
C SER A 268 11.44 13.91 27.61
N HIS A 269 10.24 14.13 28.13
CA HIS A 269 10.06 14.83 29.40
C HIS A 269 10.05 13.76 30.51
N ARG A 270 10.87 13.96 31.53
CA ARG A 270 10.85 13.16 32.77
C ARG A 270 9.68 13.58 33.64
#